data_AF-A0A9D0NUG4-F1
#
_entry.id   AF-A0A9D0NUG4-F1
#
_cell.length_a   1.000
_cell.length_b   1.000
_cell.length_c   1.000
_cell.angle_alpha   90.00
_cell.angle_beta   90.00
_cell.angle_gamma   90.00
#
_symmetry.space_group_name_H-M   'P 1'
#
loop_
_entity.id
_entity.type
_entity.pdbx_description
1 polymer ?
#
loop_
_entity_poly.entity_id
_entity_poly.type
_entity_poly.pdbx_seq_one_letter_code
_entity_poly.pdbx_strand_id
1 'polypeptide(L)'
;QGADYIAFGRFFPSHTKPDAVTAEIDLIRQAKQQLTLPIAAIGGITTANAAPLIEAGADMLAVVHGVFAADDIHRAAATYSQLFKTT
;
A
#
# COMPACT_ATOMS: atom_id res chain seq x y z
N GLN A 1 -5.37 25.52 -2.89
CA GLN A 1 -5.11 24.30 -2.10
C GLN A 1 -4.89 23.13 -3.05
N GLY A 2 -4.01 22.19 -2.72
CA GLY A 2 -3.68 21.00 -3.52
C GLY A 2 -3.59 19.76 -2.63
N ALA A 3 -3.37 18.59 -3.22
CA ALA A 3 -3.20 17.34 -2.48
C ALA A 3 -1.79 17.23 -1.89
N ASP A 4 -1.67 16.65 -0.69
CA ASP A 4 -0.38 16.36 -0.04
C ASP A 4 0.19 14.99 -0.46
N TYR A 5 -0.66 14.09 -0.94
CA TYR A 5 -0.28 12.76 -1.46
C TYR A 5 -1.35 12.22 -2.40
N ILE A 6 -1.03 11.14 -3.12
CA ILE A 6 -1.92 10.47 -4.06
C ILE A 6 -2.03 9.00 -3.68
N ALA A 7 -3.25 8.46 -3.66
CA ALA A 7 -3.50 7.06 -3.35
C ALA A 7 -3.92 6.28 -4.61
N PHE A 8 -3.28 5.14 -4.86
CA PHE A 8 -3.65 4.20 -5.92
C PHE A 8 -4.09 2.87 -5.32
N GLY A 9 -5.11 2.24 -5.92
CA GLY A 9 -5.61 0.94 -5.51
C GLY A 9 -6.91 0.54 -6.20
N ARG A 10 -7.43 -0.67 -5.96
CA ARG A 10 -6.87 -1.69 -5.06
C ARG A 10 -5.78 -2.52 -5.73
N PHE A 11 -4.70 -2.88 -5.04
CA PHE A 11 -3.65 -3.72 -5.64
C PHE A 11 -3.87 -5.23 -5.45
N PHE A 12 -4.60 -5.64 -4.41
CA PHE A 12 -4.90 -7.05 -4.12
C PHE A 12 -6.37 -7.23 -3.73
N PRO A 13 -6.92 -8.47 -3.73
CA PRO A 13 -8.26 -8.75 -3.20
C PRO A 13 -8.47 -8.19 -1.80
N SER A 14 -9.60 -7.49 -1.60
CA SER A 14 -9.90 -6.80 -0.35
C SER A 14 -11.19 -7.32 0.26
N HIS A 15 -11.12 -7.83 1.49
CA HIS A 15 -12.33 -8.20 2.25
C HIS A 15 -13.18 -6.98 2.64
N THR A 16 -12.58 -5.79 2.74
CA THR A 16 -13.32 -4.55 3.08
C THR A 16 -14.09 -3.99 1.90
N LYS A 17 -13.59 -4.16 0.67
CA LYS A 17 -14.19 -3.65 -0.59
C LYS A 17 -13.94 -4.65 -1.72
N PRO A 18 -14.70 -5.75 -1.80
CA PRO A 18 -14.44 -6.83 -2.74
C PRO A 18 -14.59 -6.41 -4.21
N ASP A 19 -15.53 -5.51 -4.49
CA ASP A 19 -15.89 -5.11 -5.87
C ASP A 19 -15.07 -3.94 -6.41
N ALA A 20 -14.03 -3.50 -5.69
CA ALA A 20 -13.18 -2.41 -6.18
C ALA A 20 -12.38 -2.83 -7.43
N VAL A 21 -12.09 -1.88 -8.32
CA VAL A 21 -11.26 -2.14 -9.50
C VAL A 21 -9.81 -2.39 -9.09
N THR A 22 -9.19 -3.41 -9.69
CA THR A 22 -7.77 -3.72 -9.47
C THR A 22 -6.89 -2.76 -10.26
N ALA A 23 -5.90 -2.19 -9.59
CA ALA A 23 -4.81 -1.43 -10.19
C ALA A 23 -3.61 -2.36 -10.41
N GLU A 24 -2.92 -2.18 -11.54
CA GLU A 24 -1.65 -2.87 -11.81
C GLU A 24 -0.51 -2.19 -11.06
N ILE A 25 0.43 -2.98 -10.53
CA ILE A 25 1.60 -2.44 -9.78
C ILE A 25 2.39 -1.44 -10.62
N ASP A 26 2.45 -1.64 -11.93
CA ASP A 26 3.17 -0.75 -12.85
C ASP A 26 2.62 0.69 -12.85
N LEU A 27 1.37 0.89 -12.44
CA LEU A 27 0.79 2.22 -12.25
C LEU A 27 1.60 3.06 -11.25
N ILE A 28 2.18 2.43 -10.22
CA ILE A 28 3.03 3.13 -9.25
C ILE A 28 4.28 3.67 -9.95
N ARG A 29 4.94 2.85 -10.79
CA ARG A 29 6.14 3.26 -11.53
C ARG A 29 5.84 4.41 -12.48
N GLN A 30 4.75 4.29 -13.24
CA GLN A 30 4.29 5.35 -14.15
C GLN A 30 3.98 6.64 -13.40
N ALA A 31 3.32 6.54 -12.24
CA ALA A 31 3.01 7.68 -11.40
C ALA A 31 4.29 8.34 -10.84
N LYS A 32 5.28 7.58 -10.37
CA LYS A 32 6.57 8.14 -9.90
C LYS A 32 7.36 8.86 -11.01
N GLN A 33 7.14 8.51 -12.28
CA GLN A 33 7.75 9.21 -13.41
C GLN A 33 7.08 10.55 -13.73
N GLN A 34 5.80 10.70 -13.39
CA GLN A 34 4.98 11.85 -13.82
C GLN A 34 4.61 12.80 -12.68
N LEU A 35 4.62 12.31 -11.44
CA LEU A 35 4.10 12.99 -10.26
C LEU A 35 5.21 13.16 -9.23
N THR A 36 5.23 14.33 -8.58
CA THR A 36 6.21 14.65 -7.53
C THR A 36 5.66 14.42 -6.12
N LEU A 37 4.35 14.23 -5.97
CA LEU A 37 3.72 13.97 -4.68
C LEU A 37 3.96 12.53 -4.20
N PRO A 38 4.06 12.30 -2.88
CA PRO A 38 4.14 10.97 -2.30
C PRO A 38 2.99 10.06 -2.74
N ILE A 39 3.29 8.78 -2.94
CA ILE A 39 2.33 7.76 -3.35
C ILE A 39 2.00 6.82 -2.20
N ALA A 40 0.71 6.72 -1.88
CA ALA A 40 0.17 5.66 -1.03
C ALA A 40 -0.40 4.52 -1.88
N ALA A 41 0.03 3.29 -1.60
CA ALA A 41 -0.61 2.10 -2.14
C ALA A 41 -1.70 1.60 -1.17
N ILE A 42 -2.88 1.24 -1.69
CA ILE A 42 -4.00 0.75 -0.89
C ILE A 42 -4.68 -0.49 -1.50
N GLY A 43 -5.27 -1.31 -0.63
CA GLY A 43 -6.25 -2.34 -1.01
C GLY A 43 -5.69 -3.76 -1.00
N GLY A 44 -6.17 -4.57 -0.06
CA GLY A 44 -5.81 -5.99 0.07
C GLY A 44 -4.36 -6.26 0.50
N ILE A 45 -3.65 -5.23 0.97
CA ILE A 45 -2.24 -5.32 1.31
C ILE A 45 -2.07 -6.07 2.63
N THR A 46 -1.12 -6.99 2.62
CA THR A 46 -0.63 -7.80 3.74
C THR A 46 0.89 -7.66 3.83
N THR A 47 1.51 -8.05 4.94
CA THR A 47 2.99 -8.06 5.06
C THR A 47 3.64 -9.03 4.06
N ALA A 48 2.92 -10.07 3.62
CA ALA A 48 3.40 -11.05 2.66
C ALA A 48 3.38 -10.57 1.19
N ASN A 49 2.57 -9.55 0.86
CA ASN A 49 2.42 -9.07 -0.52
C ASN A 49 2.78 -7.58 -0.69
N ALA A 50 3.26 -6.92 0.36
CA ALA A 50 3.60 -5.50 0.34
C ALA A 50 4.89 -5.17 -0.43
N ALA A 51 5.87 -6.09 -0.45
CA ALA A 51 7.20 -5.83 -1.01
C ALA A 51 7.18 -5.35 -2.48
N PRO A 52 6.43 -5.97 -3.41
CA PRO A 52 6.36 -5.50 -4.79
C PRO A 52 5.84 -4.06 -4.96
N LEU A 53 5.00 -3.57 -4.04
CA LEU A 53 4.49 -2.19 -4.09
C LEU A 53 5.54 -1.18 -3.63
N ILE A 54 6.29 -1.53 -2.59
CA ILE A 54 7.41 -0.72 -2.08
C ILE A 54 8.51 -0.67 -3.16
N GLU A 55 8.87 -1.81 -3.74
CA GLU A 55 9.84 -1.91 -4.84
C GLU A 55 9.42 -1.13 -6.09
N ALA A 56 8.10 -1.01 -6.34
CA ALA A 56 7.58 -0.18 -7.42
C ALA A 56 7.63 1.33 -7.12
N GLY A 57 7.95 1.72 -5.88
CA GLY A 57 8.14 3.11 -5.47
C GLY A 57 6.99 3.70 -4.65
N ALA A 58 6.14 2.87 -4.03
CA ALA A 58 5.18 3.37 -3.06
C ALA A 58 5.90 3.94 -1.83
N ASP A 59 5.57 5.19 -1.47
CA ASP A 59 6.13 5.86 -0.30
C ASP A 59 5.37 5.49 0.99
N MET A 60 4.14 5.02 0.86
CA MET A 60 3.25 4.65 1.98
C MET A 60 2.38 3.43 1.64
N LEU A 61 2.01 2.65 2.66
CA LEU A 61 1.00 1.60 2.54
C LEU A 61 -0.21 1.93 3.43
N ALA A 62 -1.41 1.88 2.85
CA ALA A 62 -2.66 1.99 3.60
C ALA A 62 -3.28 0.60 3.78
N VAL A 63 -3.36 0.16 5.04
CA VAL A 63 -3.80 -1.18 5.43
C VAL A 63 -4.91 -1.11 6.47
N VAL A 64 -5.87 -2.06 6.40
CA VAL A 64 -6.97 -2.18 7.37
C VAL A 64 -7.04 -3.62 7.88
N HIS A 65 -7.54 -4.56 7.06
CA HIS A 65 -7.68 -5.96 7.46
C HIS A 65 -6.35 -6.58 7.89
N GLY A 66 -5.26 -6.28 7.18
CA GLY A 66 -3.94 -6.82 7.50
C GLY A 66 -3.36 -6.38 8.86
N VAL A 67 -3.98 -5.43 9.57
CA VAL A 67 -3.64 -5.06 10.95
C VAL A 67 -4.77 -5.45 11.90
N PHE A 68 -6.01 -5.02 11.64
CA PHE A 68 -7.11 -5.17 12.58
C PHE A 68 -7.67 -6.60 12.69
N ALA A 69 -7.35 -7.50 11.76
CA ALA A 69 -7.73 -8.91 11.83
C ALA A 69 -6.61 -9.80 12.43
N ALA A 70 -5.47 -9.23 12.83
CA ALA A 70 -4.39 -9.98 13.45
C ALA A 70 -4.63 -10.19 14.95
N ASP A 71 -4.15 -11.31 15.49
CA ASP A 71 -4.21 -11.61 16.93
C ASP A 71 -3.46 -10.57 17.78
N ASP A 72 -2.37 -10.00 17.22
CA ASP A 72 -1.58 -8.93 17.83
C ASP A 72 -1.44 -7.76 16.85
N ILE A 73 -2.31 -6.76 17.02
CA ILE A 73 -2.35 -5.56 16.17
C ILE A 73 -1.07 -4.72 16.28
N HIS A 74 -0.42 -4.71 17.45
CA HIS A 74 0.79 -3.93 17.68
C HIS A 74 1.95 -4.55 16.91
N ARG A 75 2.12 -5.87 17.02
CA ARG A 75 3.10 -6.62 16.24
C ARG A 75 2.85 -6.47 14.74
N ALA A 76 1.59 -6.58 14.29
CA ALA A 76 1.24 -6.42 12.88
C ALA A 76 1.65 -5.03 12.34
N ALA A 77 1.29 -3.96 13.03
CA ALA A 77 1.67 -2.59 12.66
C ALA A 77 3.20 -2.38 12.66
N ALA A 78 3.90 -2.95 13.65
CA ALA A 78 5.35 -2.90 13.72
C ALA A 78 6.01 -3.61 12.54
N THR A 79 5.47 -4.75 12.10
CA THR A 79 5.98 -5.49 10.93
C THR A 79 5.86 -4.67 9.64
N TYR A 80 4.73 -3.99 9.38
CA TYR A 80 4.62 -3.11 8.21
C TYR A 80 5.66 -1.98 8.23
N SER A 81 5.86 -1.38 9.40
CA SER A 81 6.85 -0.30 9.56
C SER A 81 8.28 -0.76 9.27
N GLN A 82 8.59 -2.05 9.50
CA GLN A 82 9.91 -2.61 9.22
C GLN A 82 10.18 -2.83 7.73
N LEU A 83 9.14 -3.01 6.91
CA LEU A 83 9.30 -3.22 5.47
C LEU A 83 9.98 -2.05 4.75
N PHE A 84 9.80 -0.83 5.26
CA PHE A 84 10.42 0.39 4.72
C PHE A 84 11.86 0.62 5.20
N LYS A 85 12.34 -0.14 6.20
CA LYS A 85 13.68 0.05 6.79
C LYS A 85 14.76 -0.79 6.10
N THR A 86 14.39 -1.66 5.16
CA THR A 86 15.27 -2.65 4.54
C THR A 86 15.77 -2.24 3.14
N THR A 87 15.69 -0.95 2.80
CA THR A 87 16.20 -0.37 1.53
C THR A 87 17.25 0.68 1.86
#